data_AF-A0A2C6DJM7-F1
#
_entry.id   AF-A0A2C6DJM7-F1
#
_cell.length_a   1.000
_cell.length_b   1.000
_cell.length_c   1.000
_cell.angle_alpha   90.00
_cell.angle_beta   90.00
_cell.angle_gamma   90.00
#
_symmetry.space_group_name_H-M   'P 1'
#
loop_
_entity.id
_entity.type
_entity.pdbx_description
1 polymer ?
#
loop_
_entity_poly.entity_id
_entity_poly.type
_entity_poly.pdbx_seq_one_letter_code
_entity_poly.pdbx_strand_id
1 'polypeptide(L)'
;MSLAKHTLDLSLTDKVWFKYVTLKNKNELNDNSQVSLKSIAALGMLSGSAEFLFALLVFVLAITASFIDGDYPRYIAFPACLIAFLIIFFTKRVMLYKKFGFGSQWVMDVSKNQLTISPKAIKTKVTGTQKIAKEDITEIIFHYLLLKDRKGGRVKTTANLCFAEILLKDGTKVELNGTRIGFFDLLYLLIFFDYPLVYRNTSAGGSSDIAIILLRLLSLSAIAAGLAKLALN
;
A
#
# COMPACT_ATOMS: atom_id res chain seq x y z
N MET A 1 17.95 -2.68 -22.76
CA MET A 1 18.55 -1.49 -22.11
C MET A 1 19.00 -1.93 -20.72
N SER A 2 20.30 -2.06 -20.50
CA SER A 2 20.89 -2.62 -19.27
C SER A 2 20.60 -1.69 -18.09
N LEU A 3 19.82 -2.18 -17.12
CA LEU A 3 19.56 -1.49 -15.84
C LEU A 3 20.82 -1.61 -14.99
N ALA A 4 21.67 -0.58 -15.03
CA ALA A 4 22.89 -0.51 -14.24
C ALA A 4 22.58 -0.70 -12.74
N LYS A 5 23.30 -1.62 -12.10
CA LYS A 5 23.32 -1.82 -10.64
C LYS A 5 23.94 -0.57 -10.02
N HIS A 6 23.11 0.40 -9.63
CA HIS A 6 23.57 1.55 -8.86
C HIS A 6 23.55 1.20 -7.38
N THR A 7 24.72 1.14 -6.77
CA THR A 7 24.88 1.13 -5.31
C THR A 7 24.56 2.54 -4.78
N LEU A 8 23.32 2.72 -4.30
CA LEU A 8 22.98 3.88 -3.47
C LEU A 8 23.59 3.65 -2.09
N ASP A 9 24.48 4.55 -1.67
CA ASP A 9 24.98 4.59 -0.30
C ASP A 9 24.00 5.41 0.56
N LEU A 10 23.04 4.73 1.18
CA LEU A 10 21.97 5.35 1.95
C LEU A 10 22.36 5.46 3.43
N SER A 11 22.52 6.70 3.90
CA SER A 11 22.59 6.97 5.34
C SER A 11 21.20 6.95 5.96
N LEU A 12 21.06 6.41 7.18
CA LEU A 12 19.81 6.46 7.97
C LEU A 12 19.26 7.89 8.17
N THR A 13 20.11 8.91 7.99
CA THR A 13 19.74 10.34 8.08
C THR A 13 19.22 10.93 6.78
N ASP A 14 19.23 10.18 5.68
CA ASP A 14 18.82 10.67 4.37
C ASP A 14 17.32 11.00 4.33
N LYS A 15 17.01 12.30 4.26
CA LYS A 15 15.64 12.83 4.24
C LYS A 15 14.88 12.52 2.95
N VAL A 16 15.56 12.16 1.86
CA VAL A 16 14.90 11.76 0.61
C VAL A 16 14.21 10.41 0.79
N TRP A 17 14.79 9.53 1.61
CA TRP A 17 14.33 8.16 1.82
C TRP A 17 13.61 7.98 3.16
N PHE A 18 14.12 8.57 4.25
CA PHE A 18 13.66 8.21 5.60
C PHE A 18 12.77 9.25 6.29
N LYS A 19 12.35 10.29 5.55
CA LYS A 19 11.44 11.32 6.09
C LYS A 19 10.12 10.76 6.64
N TYR A 20 9.59 9.70 6.03
CA TYR A 20 8.28 9.14 6.38
C TYR A 20 8.35 7.81 7.15
N VAL A 21 9.53 7.43 7.65
CA VAL A 21 9.67 6.23 8.49
C VAL A 21 8.88 6.44 9.78
N THR A 22 8.01 5.50 10.13
CA THR A 22 7.08 5.58 11.28
C THR A 22 7.45 4.67 12.44
N LEU A 23 8.61 4.00 12.37
CA LEU A 23 9.13 3.16 13.45
C LEU A 23 9.08 3.89 14.81
N LYS A 24 8.48 3.22 15.79
CA LYS A 24 8.56 3.62 17.19
C LYS A 24 9.96 3.28 17.70
N ASN A 25 10.49 4.10 18.60
CA ASN A 25 11.75 3.86 19.32
C ASN A 25 13.00 3.73 18.42
N LYS A 26 13.06 4.48 17.30
CA LYS A 26 14.26 4.51 16.42
C LYS A 26 15.57 4.78 17.15
N ASN A 27 15.51 5.62 18.18
CA ASN A 27 16.68 6.04 18.95
C ASN A 27 17.15 4.98 19.97
N GLU A 28 16.37 3.92 20.17
CA GLU A 28 16.66 2.82 21.11
C GLU A 28 17.09 1.54 20.39
N LEU A 29 17.14 1.57 19.05
CA LEU A 29 17.55 0.43 18.24
C LEU A 29 18.99 0.05 18.57
N ASN A 30 19.21 -1.25 18.79
CA ASN A 30 20.50 -1.87 19.03
C ASN A 30 20.57 -3.23 18.34
N ASP A 31 21.75 -3.85 18.35
CA ASP A 31 22.01 -5.13 17.68
C ASP A 31 21.14 -6.30 18.18
N ASN A 32 20.63 -6.22 19.40
CA ASN A 32 19.77 -7.25 20.01
C ASN A 32 18.28 -6.98 19.76
N SER A 33 17.95 -5.89 19.06
CA SER A 33 16.57 -5.51 18.81
C SER A 33 15.92 -6.46 17.81
N GLN A 34 14.69 -6.87 18.11
CA GLN A 34 13.80 -7.54 17.17
C GLN A 34 12.59 -6.64 16.98
N VAL A 35 12.43 -6.11 15.77
CA VAL A 35 11.39 -5.13 15.46
C VAL A 35 10.28 -5.78 14.65
N SER A 36 9.08 -5.78 15.20
CA SER A 36 7.88 -6.27 14.53
C SER A 36 7.22 -5.18 13.69
N LEU A 37 7.22 -5.38 12.37
CA LEU A 37 6.46 -4.60 11.42
C LEU A 37 5.00 -5.08 11.38
N LYS A 38 4.09 -4.10 11.35
CA LYS A 38 2.65 -4.32 11.25
C LYS A 38 2.13 -3.86 9.90
N SER A 39 1.01 -4.43 9.48
CA SER A 39 0.37 -4.09 8.21
C SER A 39 -0.06 -2.64 8.18
N ILE A 40 0.29 -1.93 7.11
CA ILE A 40 -0.17 -0.55 6.91
C ILE A 40 -1.54 -0.58 6.23
N ALA A 41 -2.60 -0.53 7.05
CA ALA A 41 -3.97 -0.55 6.54
C ALA A 41 -4.40 0.75 5.83
N ALA A 42 -3.72 1.87 6.11
CA ALA A 42 -4.13 3.21 5.65
C ALA A 42 -4.13 3.39 4.12
N LEU A 43 -3.31 2.62 3.40
CA LEU A 43 -3.23 2.62 1.93
C LEU A 43 -3.68 1.30 1.32
N GLY A 44 -4.31 0.43 2.11
CA GLY A 44 -4.77 -0.87 1.66
C GLY A 44 -5.84 -0.72 0.57
N MET A 45 -5.51 -1.14 -0.65
CA MET A 45 -6.49 -1.35 -1.72
C MET A 45 -6.92 -2.81 -1.73
N LEU A 46 -8.17 -3.08 -2.09
CA LEU A 46 -8.58 -4.42 -2.50
C LEU A 46 -7.87 -4.80 -3.81
N SER A 47 -8.13 -5.97 -4.37
CA SER A 47 -7.66 -6.25 -5.73
C SER A 47 -8.26 -5.22 -6.70
N GLY A 48 -7.54 -4.88 -7.78
CA GLY A 48 -8.03 -3.91 -8.78
C GLY A 48 -9.43 -4.26 -9.30
N SER A 49 -9.72 -5.55 -9.51
CA SER A 49 -11.04 -6.03 -9.92
C SER A 49 -12.13 -5.75 -8.88
N ALA A 50 -11.84 -5.95 -7.59
CA ALA A 50 -12.80 -5.67 -6.52
C ALA A 50 -13.02 -4.16 -6.37
N GLU A 51 -11.97 -3.34 -6.48
CA GLU A 51 -12.09 -1.89 -6.49
C GLU A 51 -12.97 -1.40 -7.64
N PHE A 52 -12.79 -1.98 -8.83
CA PHE A 52 -13.60 -1.69 -10.00
C PHE A 52 -15.09 -2.05 -9.78
N LEU A 53 -15.37 -3.25 -9.25
CA LEU A 53 -16.74 -3.66 -8.93
C LEU A 53 -17.42 -2.70 -7.94
N PHE A 54 -16.73 -2.30 -6.88
CA PHE A 54 -17.30 -1.34 -5.92
C PHE A 54 -17.57 0.01 -6.56
N ALA A 55 -16.67 0.51 -7.41
CA ALA A 55 -16.92 1.75 -8.13
C ALA A 55 -18.12 1.64 -9.07
N LEU A 56 -18.25 0.53 -9.79
CA LEU A 56 -19.38 0.26 -10.68
C LEU A 56 -20.71 0.26 -9.92
N LEU A 57 -20.78 -0.42 -8.77
CA LEU A 57 -21.98 -0.42 -7.92
C LEU A 57 -22.38 0.99 -7.48
N VAL A 58 -21.40 1.82 -7.12
CA VAL A 58 -21.64 3.23 -6.75
C VAL A 58 -22.11 4.05 -7.96
N PHE A 59 -21.57 3.82 -9.16
CA PHE A 59 -22.03 4.47 -10.38
C PHE A 59 -23.46 4.09 -10.74
N VAL A 60 -23.80 2.80 -10.71
CA VAL A 60 -25.17 2.33 -10.95
C VAL A 60 -26.12 3.00 -9.97
N LEU A 61 -25.76 3.08 -8.69
CA LEU A 61 -26.57 3.75 -7.69
C LEU A 61 -26.74 5.25 -7.96
N ALA A 62 -25.69 5.93 -8.41
CA ALA A 62 -25.76 7.35 -8.78
C ALA A 62 -26.68 7.59 -10.00
N ILE A 63 -26.64 6.68 -10.98
CA ILE A 63 -27.53 6.71 -12.14
C ILE A 63 -28.97 6.47 -11.68
N THR A 64 -29.23 5.43 -10.87
CA THR A 64 -30.56 5.17 -10.31
C THR A 64 -31.09 6.37 -9.55
N ALA A 65 -30.28 6.99 -8.70
CA ALA A 65 -30.65 8.20 -7.96
C ALA A 65 -31.08 9.36 -8.88
N SER A 66 -30.49 9.44 -10.07
CA SER A 66 -30.84 10.47 -11.06
C SER A 66 -32.14 10.18 -11.81
N PHE A 67 -32.46 8.90 -12.01
CA PHE A 67 -33.68 8.44 -12.70
C PHE A 67 -34.92 8.49 -11.80
N ILE A 68 -34.80 8.15 -10.52
CA ILE A 68 -35.94 8.16 -9.59
C ILE A 68 -36.32 9.56 -9.09
N ASP A 69 -35.52 10.57 -9.45
CA ASP A 69 -35.76 11.96 -9.11
C ASP A 69 -37.00 12.48 -9.86
N GLY A 70 -38.07 12.76 -9.11
CA GLY A 70 -39.37 13.16 -9.65
C GLY A 70 -40.41 12.04 -9.74
N ASP A 71 -39.99 10.78 -9.84
CA ASP A 71 -40.90 9.62 -9.92
C ASP A 71 -41.34 9.09 -8.55
N TYR A 72 -40.54 9.36 -7.50
CA TYR A 72 -40.81 8.90 -6.14
C TYR A 72 -40.73 10.04 -5.12
N PRO A 73 -41.49 9.96 -4.01
CA PRO A 73 -41.36 10.91 -2.92
C PRO A 73 -39.94 10.90 -2.36
N ARG A 74 -39.36 12.09 -2.24
CA ARG A 74 -37.98 12.30 -1.78
C ARG A 74 -37.67 11.63 -0.44
N TYR A 75 -38.59 11.68 0.52
CA TYR A 75 -38.39 11.07 1.84
C TYR A 75 -38.33 9.53 1.79
N ILE A 76 -38.60 8.92 0.63
CA ILE A 76 -38.42 7.49 0.36
C ILE A 76 -37.16 7.27 -0.50
N ALA A 77 -37.05 8.00 -1.61
CA ALA A 77 -35.97 7.84 -2.59
C ALA A 77 -34.59 8.15 -1.98
N PHE A 78 -34.47 9.25 -1.22
CA PHE A 78 -33.20 9.63 -0.62
C PHE A 78 -32.70 8.61 0.42
N PRO A 79 -33.49 8.21 1.45
CA PRO A 79 -33.06 7.20 2.40
C PRO A 79 -32.74 5.85 1.75
N ALA A 80 -33.51 5.43 0.74
CA ALA A 80 -33.26 4.18 0.02
C ALA A 80 -31.87 4.18 -0.66
N CYS A 81 -31.56 5.24 -1.43
CA CYS A 81 -30.25 5.38 -2.06
C CYS A 81 -29.12 5.53 -1.03
N LEU A 82 -29.34 6.27 0.05
CA LEU A 82 -28.36 6.43 1.12
C LEU A 82 -28.05 5.09 1.79
N ILE A 83 -29.07 4.29 2.14
CA ILE A 83 -28.90 2.98 2.76
C ILE A 83 -28.16 2.03 1.80
N ALA A 84 -28.53 2.00 0.53
CA ALA A 84 -27.83 1.20 -0.47
C ALA A 84 -26.35 1.59 -0.58
N PHE A 85 -26.05 2.89 -0.61
CA PHE A 85 -24.66 3.38 -0.60
C PHE A 85 -23.91 2.95 0.66
N LEU A 86 -24.53 3.08 1.84
CA LEU A 86 -23.93 2.67 3.11
C LEU A 86 -23.64 1.17 3.13
N ILE A 87 -24.53 0.32 2.61
CA ILE A 87 -24.29 -1.13 2.51
C ILE A 87 -23.05 -1.41 1.65
N ILE A 88 -22.94 -0.78 0.48
CA ILE A 88 -21.77 -0.91 -0.40
C ILE A 88 -20.50 -0.47 0.34
N PHE A 89 -20.55 0.69 1.01
CA PHE A 89 -19.44 1.27 1.75
C PHE A 89 -18.98 0.37 2.91
N PHE A 90 -19.91 -0.10 3.75
CA PHE A 90 -19.60 -0.99 4.87
C PHE A 90 -19.08 -2.34 4.38
N THR A 91 -19.64 -2.90 3.30
CA THR A 91 -19.17 -4.17 2.73
C THR A 91 -17.71 -4.04 2.27
N LYS A 92 -17.38 -2.98 1.53
CA LYS A 92 -16.00 -2.67 1.14
C LYS A 92 -15.09 -2.55 2.36
N ARG A 93 -15.56 -1.86 3.41
CA ARG A 93 -14.78 -1.67 4.64
C ARG A 93 -14.52 -2.99 5.38
N VAL A 94 -15.51 -3.85 5.50
CA VAL A 94 -15.38 -5.20 6.08
C VAL A 94 -14.40 -6.05 5.27
N MET A 95 -14.45 -6.00 3.94
CA MET A 95 -13.49 -6.71 3.09
C MET A 95 -12.06 -6.23 3.29
N LEU A 96 -11.85 -4.91 3.41
CA LEU A 96 -10.54 -4.35 3.74
C LEU A 96 -10.06 -4.84 5.11
N TYR A 97 -10.94 -4.88 6.12
CA TYR A 97 -10.60 -5.43 7.44
C TYR A 97 -10.28 -6.92 7.40
N LYS A 98 -11.01 -7.72 6.62
CA LYS A 98 -10.66 -9.14 6.42
C LYS A 98 -9.28 -9.31 5.76
N LYS A 99 -8.95 -8.44 4.80
CA LYS A 99 -7.68 -8.50 4.05
C LYS A 99 -6.49 -8.04 4.88
N PHE A 100 -6.61 -6.92 5.58
CA PHE A 100 -5.50 -6.22 6.26
C PHE A 100 -5.53 -6.32 7.80
N GLY A 101 -6.62 -6.82 8.37
CA GLY A 101 -6.90 -6.82 9.81
C GLY A 101 -7.49 -5.50 10.30
N PHE A 102 -7.94 -5.47 11.57
CA PHE A 102 -8.24 -4.23 12.30
C PHE A 102 -6.93 -3.49 12.62
N GLY A 103 -6.34 -2.90 11.59
CA GLY A 103 -5.35 -1.83 11.72
C GLY A 103 -3.94 -2.21 12.15
N SER A 104 -3.58 -3.47 12.38
CA SER A 104 -2.19 -3.79 12.78
C SER A 104 -1.81 -5.29 12.76
N GLN A 105 -2.13 -6.03 11.68
CA GLN A 105 -1.69 -7.44 11.60
C GLN A 105 -0.17 -7.53 11.51
N TRP A 106 0.42 -8.43 12.29
CA TRP A 106 1.84 -8.75 12.16
C TRP A 106 2.16 -9.22 10.73
N VAL A 107 3.18 -8.62 10.11
CA VAL A 107 3.60 -8.96 8.75
C VAL A 107 5.03 -9.47 8.68
N MET A 108 5.92 -8.94 9.51
CA MET A 108 7.34 -9.27 9.44
C MET A 108 8.04 -8.91 10.75
N ASP A 109 8.96 -9.74 11.22
CA ASP A 109 9.96 -9.36 12.21
C ASP A 109 11.32 -9.22 11.53
N VAL A 110 12.04 -8.18 11.92
CA VAL A 110 13.40 -7.91 11.45
C VAL A 110 14.32 -7.87 12.67
N SER A 111 15.36 -8.69 12.66
CA SER A 111 16.46 -8.62 13.62
C SER A 111 17.80 -8.68 12.90
N LYS A 112 18.90 -8.52 13.64
CA LYS A 112 20.26 -8.59 13.09
C LYS A 112 20.56 -9.88 12.33
N ASN A 113 20.00 -11.00 12.77
CA ASN A 113 20.40 -12.33 12.30
C ASN A 113 19.35 -13.00 11.41
N GLN A 114 18.09 -12.56 11.45
CA GLN A 114 17.02 -13.24 10.72
C GLN A 114 15.86 -12.31 10.36
N LEU A 115 15.15 -12.71 9.31
CA LEU A 115 13.86 -12.18 8.91
C LEU A 115 12.79 -13.24 9.16
N THR A 116 11.71 -12.87 9.83
CA THR A 116 10.54 -13.74 9.98
C THR A 116 9.36 -13.11 9.26
N ILE A 117 8.81 -13.77 8.24
CA ILE A 117 7.88 -13.17 7.29
C ILE A 117 6.56 -13.94 7.31
N SER A 118 5.46 -13.20 7.52
CA SER A 118 4.11 -13.73 7.41
C SER A 118 3.83 -14.19 5.97
N PRO A 119 3.12 -15.32 5.76
CA PRO A 119 2.75 -15.76 4.41
C PRO A 119 1.97 -14.70 3.64
N LYS A 120 1.19 -13.86 4.34
CA LYS A 120 0.43 -12.76 3.74
C LYS A 120 1.31 -11.65 3.18
N ALA A 121 2.51 -11.49 3.73
CA ALA A 121 3.48 -10.47 3.36
C ALA A 121 4.33 -10.89 2.15
N ILE A 122 4.19 -12.13 1.68
CA ILE A 122 4.77 -12.65 0.44
C ILE A 122 3.71 -12.54 -0.66
N LYS A 123 4.11 -12.12 -1.86
CA LYS A 123 3.18 -11.93 -2.99
C LYS A 123 2.70 -13.26 -3.57
N THR A 124 3.58 -14.26 -3.64
CA THR A 124 3.22 -15.63 -4.00
C THR A 124 2.50 -16.31 -2.85
N LYS A 125 1.58 -17.24 -3.16
CA LYS A 125 0.89 -18.01 -2.13
C LYS A 125 1.88 -18.97 -1.48
N VAL A 126 2.18 -18.72 -0.21
CA VAL A 126 3.03 -19.58 0.62
C VAL A 126 2.24 -20.03 1.84
N THR A 127 2.45 -21.27 2.27
CA THR A 127 1.90 -21.81 3.51
C THR A 127 2.90 -21.63 4.65
N GLY A 128 2.42 -21.13 5.80
CA GLY A 128 3.23 -20.97 6.99
C GLY A 128 4.12 -19.73 6.98
N THR A 129 4.66 -19.42 8.16
CA THR A 129 5.61 -18.32 8.36
C THR A 129 6.98 -18.72 7.84
N GLN A 130 7.62 -17.87 7.04
CA GLN A 130 8.99 -18.11 6.59
C GLN A 130 9.99 -17.48 7.56
N LYS A 131 11.01 -18.24 7.94
CA LYS A 131 12.17 -17.75 8.68
C LYS A 131 13.37 -17.84 7.75
N ILE A 132 14.04 -16.72 7.53
CA ILE A 132 15.19 -16.60 6.62
C ILE A 132 16.35 -16.05 7.45
N ALA A 133 17.42 -16.82 7.60
CA ALA A 133 18.61 -16.33 8.25
C ALA A 133 19.33 -15.31 7.35
N LYS A 134 19.92 -14.27 7.93
CA LYS A 134 20.66 -13.24 7.18
C LYS A 134 21.79 -13.85 6.34
N GLU A 135 22.44 -14.88 6.87
CA GLU A 135 23.52 -15.60 6.20
C GLU A 135 23.08 -16.37 4.94
N ASP A 136 21.80 -16.70 4.81
CA ASP A 136 21.24 -17.37 3.63
C ASP A 136 20.84 -16.39 2.52
N ILE A 137 20.88 -15.08 2.82
CA ILE A 137 20.48 -14.03 1.88
C ILE A 137 21.68 -13.62 1.04
N THR A 138 21.50 -13.67 -0.28
CA THR A 138 22.48 -13.14 -1.24
C THR A 138 22.32 -11.62 -1.38
N GLU A 139 21.11 -11.16 -1.70
CA GLU A 139 20.78 -9.74 -1.79
C GLU A 139 19.29 -9.50 -1.54
N ILE A 140 18.97 -8.35 -0.93
CA ILE A 140 17.62 -7.81 -0.83
C ILE A 140 17.52 -6.63 -1.79
N ILE A 141 16.69 -6.77 -2.80
CA ILE A 141 16.57 -5.82 -3.91
C ILE A 141 15.38 -4.91 -3.67
N PHE A 142 15.62 -3.61 -3.52
CA PHE A 142 14.57 -2.58 -3.52
C PHE A 142 14.46 -1.92 -4.89
N HIS A 143 13.28 -2.00 -5.47
CA HIS A 143 12.94 -1.29 -6.69
C HIS A 143 12.35 0.07 -6.34
N TYR A 144 12.93 1.13 -6.89
CA TYR A 144 12.57 2.50 -6.52
C TYR A 144 12.38 3.41 -7.74
N LEU A 145 11.61 4.47 -7.54
CA LEU A 145 11.44 5.58 -8.47
C LEU A 145 11.76 6.89 -7.74
N LEU A 146 12.55 7.76 -8.38
CA LEU A 146 12.76 9.13 -7.89
C LEU A 146 11.76 10.07 -8.54
N LEU A 147 10.88 10.63 -7.73
CA LEU A 147 9.94 11.65 -8.15
C LEU A 147 10.58 13.02 -7.94
N LYS A 148 10.55 13.85 -8.97
CA LYS A 148 11.04 15.24 -8.93
C LYS A 148 9.85 16.18 -9.09
N ASP A 149 9.56 16.94 -8.05
CA ASP A 149 8.55 18.00 -8.07
C ASP A 149 9.24 19.36 -8.14
N ARG A 150 8.78 20.24 -9.03
CA ARG A 150 9.26 21.62 -9.15
C ARG A 150 8.17 22.56 -8.63
N LYS A 151 8.38 23.11 -7.44
CA LYS A 151 7.52 24.16 -6.88
C LYS A 151 8.36 25.38 -6.48
N GLY A 152 8.02 26.54 -7.03
CA GLY A 152 8.66 27.82 -6.69
C GLY A 152 10.17 27.87 -6.95
N GLY A 153 10.65 27.29 -8.07
CA GLY A 153 12.08 27.31 -8.45
C GLY A 153 12.98 26.32 -7.70
N ARG A 154 12.48 25.60 -6.69
CA ARG A 154 13.22 24.54 -5.99
C ARG A 154 12.81 23.16 -6.52
N VAL A 155 13.79 22.32 -6.83
CA VAL A 155 13.57 20.90 -7.15
C VAL A 155 13.50 20.13 -5.84
N LYS A 156 12.35 19.54 -5.56
CA LYS A 156 12.16 18.62 -4.45
C LYS A 156 12.20 17.20 -4.98
N THR A 157 13.12 16.39 -4.48
CA THR A 157 13.21 14.97 -4.82
C THR A 157 12.63 14.13 -3.70
N THR A 158 11.81 13.16 -4.05
CA THR A 158 11.26 12.17 -3.12
C THR A 158 11.46 10.77 -3.71
N ALA A 159 12.00 9.85 -2.92
CA ALA A 159 12.06 8.46 -3.30
C ALA A 159 10.70 7.80 -3.10
N ASN A 160 10.36 6.85 -3.98
CA ASN A 160 9.22 5.96 -3.83
C ASN A 160 9.73 4.52 -3.94
N LEU A 161 9.42 3.68 -2.95
CA LEU A 161 9.76 2.25 -2.97
C LEU A 161 8.57 1.48 -3.56
N CYS A 162 8.80 0.86 -4.71
CA CYS A 162 7.75 0.21 -5.49
C CYS A 162 7.50 -1.23 -5.04
N PHE A 163 8.56 -2.04 -5.00
CA PHE A 163 8.52 -3.43 -4.54
C PHE A 163 9.90 -3.88 -4.06
N ALA A 164 9.93 -4.98 -3.31
CA ALA A 164 11.15 -5.53 -2.75
C ALA A 164 11.18 -7.05 -2.92
N GLU A 165 12.38 -7.59 -3.13
CA GLU A 165 12.62 -9.01 -3.39
C GLU A 165 13.80 -9.49 -2.56
N ILE A 166 13.69 -10.67 -1.96
CA ILE A 166 14.78 -11.32 -1.25
C ILE A 166 15.30 -12.45 -2.12
N LEU A 167 16.57 -12.38 -2.53
CA LEU A 167 17.27 -13.43 -3.25
C LEU A 167 18.11 -14.24 -2.27
N LEU A 168 17.82 -15.52 -2.17
CA LEU A 168 18.54 -16.46 -1.32
C LEU A 168 19.73 -17.08 -2.06
N LYS A 169 20.66 -17.67 -1.31
CA LYS A 169 21.85 -18.34 -1.87
C LYS A 169 21.54 -19.59 -2.70
N ASP A 170 20.41 -20.23 -2.43
CA ASP A 170 19.89 -21.37 -3.19
C ASP A 170 19.23 -20.95 -4.53
N GLY A 171 19.18 -19.64 -4.82
CA GLY A 171 18.54 -19.08 -6.01
C GLY A 171 17.03 -18.81 -5.84
N THR A 172 16.44 -19.14 -4.68
CA THR A 172 15.04 -18.87 -4.39
C THR A 172 14.80 -17.37 -4.29
N LYS A 173 13.70 -16.91 -4.90
CA LYS A 173 13.28 -15.50 -4.92
C LYS A 173 11.97 -15.32 -4.16
N VAL A 174 11.98 -14.49 -3.13
CA VAL A 174 10.81 -14.14 -2.32
C VAL A 174 10.41 -12.69 -2.59
N GLU A 175 9.32 -12.48 -3.34
CA GLU A 175 8.79 -11.14 -3.60
C GLU A 175 7.86 -10.68 -2.46
N LEU A 176 8.18 -9.52 -1.86
CA LEU A 176 7.43 -8.94 -0.75
C LEU A 176 6.22 -8.15 -1.24
N ASN A 177 5.13 -8.21 -0.47
CA ASN A 177 3.88 -7.52 -0.77
C ASN A 177 3.88 -6.09 -0.23
N GLY A 178 4.21 -5.12 -1.11
CA GLY A 178 4.25 -3.69 -0.79
C GLY A 178 2.92 -3.08 -0.35
N THR A 179 1.79 -3.74 -0.61
CA THR A 179 0.48 -3.27 -0.12
C THR A 179 0.28 -3.53 1.37
N ARG A 180 1.13 -4.37 1.99
CA ARG A 180 1.04 -4.74 3.40
C ARG A 180 2.24 -4.25 4.21
N ILE A 181 3.44 -4.33 3.65
CA ILE A 181 4.67 -3.95 4.34
C ILE A 181 4.99 -2.48 4.07
N GLY A 182 5.27 -1.72 5.13
CA GLY A 182 5.88 -0.40 4.99
C GLY A 182 7.33 -0.49 4.54
N PHE A 183 7.58 -0.36 3.23
CA PHE A 183 8.93 -0.55 2.70
C PHE A 183 9.95 0.46 3.22
N PHE A 184 9.55 1.68 3.57
CA PHE A 184 10.47 2.64 4.18
C PHE A 184 10.92 2.21 5.57
N ASP A 185 10.00 1.68 6.39
CA ASP A 185 10.32 1.14 7.70
C ASP A 185 11.20 -0.11 7.59
N LEU A 186 10.86 -1.00 6.63
CA LEU A 186 11.68 -2.17 6.35
C LEU A 186 13.09 -1.78 5.87
N LEU A 187 13.21 -0.88 4.90
CA LEU A 187 14.51 -0.43 4.38
C LEU A 187 15.37 0.19 5.49
N TYR A 188 14.78 1.03 6.35
CA TYR A 188 15.48 1.61 7.48
C TYR A 188 16.06 0.53 8.41
N LEU A 189 15.27 -0.48 8.77
CA LEU A 189 15.72 -1.58 9.62
C LEU A 189 16.79 -2.44 8.95
N LEU A 190 16.66 -2.71 7.65
CA LEU A 190 17.63 -3.52 6.92
C LEU A 190 18.98 -2.81 6.79
N ILE A 191 19.00 -1.48 6.62
CA ILE A 191 20.23 -0.69 6.67
C ILE A 191 20.81 -0.71 8.09
N PHE A 192 19.98 -0.50 9.11
CA PHE A 192 20.42 -0.51 10.51
C PHE A 192 21.08 -1.84 10.91
N PHE A 193 20.50 -2.96 10.49
CA PHE A 193 21.04 -4.31 10.76
C PHE A 193 22.03 -4.81 9.71
N ASP A 194 22.48 -3.93 8.80
CA ASP A 194 23.51 -4.21 7.80
C ASP A 194 23.20 -5.41 6.89
N TYR A 195 21.97 -5.52 6.40
CA TYR A 195 21.58 -6.53 5.42
C TYR A 195 22.18 -6.26 4.04
N PRO A 196 22.44 -7.29 3.22
CA PRO A 196 22.99 -7.11 1.87
C PRO A 196 21.94 -6.48 0.94
N LEU A 197 21.98 -5.15 0.76
CA LEU A 197 20.97 -4.39 0.02
C LEU A 197 21.44 -4.03 -1.40
N VAL A 198 20.51 -4.09 -2.35
CA VAL A 198 20.71 -3.64 -3.74
C VAL A 198 19.55 -2.78 -4.18
N TYR A 199 19.83 -1.73 -4.96
CA TYR A 199 18.83 -0.77 -5.40
C TYR A 199 18.71 -0.77 -6.91
N ARG A 200 17.47 -0.88 -7.41
CA ARG A 200 17.18 -0.87 -8.85
C ARG A 200 16.17 0.22 -9.18
N ASN A 201 16.55 1.16 -10.03
CA ASN A 201 15.62 2.16 -10.52
C ASN A 201 14.56 1.46 -11.39
N THR A 202 13.29 1.81 -11.24
CA THR A 202 12.19 1.25 -12.01
C THR A 202 11.25 2.35 -12.49
N SER A 203 10.69 2.17 -13.69
CA SER A 203 9.54 2.94 -14.18
C SER A 203 8.20 2.27 -13.81
N ALA A 204 8.24 1.01 -13.40
CA ALA A 204 7.06 0.23 -13.00
C ALA A 204 6.81 0.44 -11.50
N GLY A 205 5.81 1.26 -11.17
CA GLY A 205 5.47 1.50 -9.77
C GLY A 205 4.37 2.51 -9.47
N GLY A 206 3.46 2.82 -10.40
CA GLY A 206 2.42 3.81 -10.08
C GLY A 206 1.23 3.97 -11.03
N SER A 207 1.18 3.30 -12.18
CA SER A 207 0.08 3.53 -13.13
C SER A 207 -1.26 2.90 -12.71
N SER A 208 -1.27 1.69 -12.13
CA SER A 208 -2.53 1.02 -11.75
C SER A 208 -3.22 1.70 -10.59
N ASP A 209 -2.46 2.18 -9.61
CA ASP A 209 -3.02 2.68 -8.35
C ASP A 209 -3.64 4.07 -8.54
N ILE A 210 -3.09 4.89 -9.42
CA ILE A 210 -3.66 6.19 -9.80
C ILE A 210 -5.02 6.01 -10.48
N ALA A 211 -5.14 5.06 -11.41
CA ALA A 211 -6.42 4.78 -12.08
C ALA A 211 -7.50 4.35 -11.08
N ILE A 212 -7.15 3.52 -10.08
CA ILE A 212 -8.07 3.10 -9.01
C ILE A 212 -8.45 4.29 -8.12
N ILE A 213 -7.51 5.17 -7.78
CA ILE A 213 -7.79 6.39 -6.99
C ILE A 213 -8.75 7.30 -7.76
N LEU A 214 -8.48 7.55 -9.05
CA LEU A 214 -9.34 8.36 -9.91
C LEU A 214 -10.74 7.75 -10.01
N LEU A 215 -10.84 6.45 -10.23
CA LEU A 215 -12.11 5.73 -10.30
C LEU A 215 -12.93 5.90 -9.01
N ARG A 216 -12.29 5.78 -7.85
CA ARG A 216 -12.93 6.02 -6.54
C ARG A 216 -13.44 7.45 -6.40
N LEU A 217 -12.63 8.44 -6.79
CA LEU A 217 -13.01 9.85 -6.71
C LEU A 217 -14.21 10.15 -7.61
N LEU A 218 -14.20 9.62 -8.84
CA LEU A 218 -15.30 9.80 -9.78
C LEU A 218 -16.59 9.15 -9.26
N SER A 219 -16.53 7.90 -8.79
CA SER A 219 -17.72 7.21 -8.27
C SER A 219 -18.29 7.92 -7.05
N LEU A 220 -17.44 8.38 -6.13
CA LEU A 220 -17.86 9.12 -4.93
C LEU A 220 -18.48 10.48 -5.29
N SER A 221 -17.93 11.18 -6.27
CA SER A 221 -18.47 12.45 -6.75
C SER A 221 -19.85 12.25 -7.40
N ALA A 222 -20.01 11.19 -8.20
CA ALA A 222 -21.27 10.87 -8.86
C ALA A 222 -22.38 10.56 -7.85
N ILE A 223 -22.12 9.72 -6.84
CA ILE A 223 -23.14 9.41 -5.82
C ILE A 223 -23.44 10.61 -4.92
N ALA A 224 -22.46 11.45 -4.62
CA ALA A 224 -22.68 12.68 -3.86
C ALA A 224 -23.61 13.63 -4.63
N ALA A 225 -23.41 13.79 -5.94
CA ALA A 225 -24.29 14.59 -6.79
C ALA A 225 -25.70 14.00 -6.85
N GLY A 226 -25.84 12.68 -7.04
CA GLY A 226 -27.15 12.00 -7.08
C GLY A 226 -27.91 12.12 -5.76
N LEU A 227 -27.24 11.93 -4.62
CA LEU A 227 -27.84 12.10 -3.31
C LEU A 227 -28.19 13.56 -3.01
N ALA A 228 -27.35 14.52 -3.43
CA ALA A 228 -27.66 15.94 -3.28
C ALA A 228 -28.89 16.34 -4.09
N LYS A 229 -29.04 15.82 -5.31
CA LYS A 229 -30.22 16.03 -6.16
C LYS A 229 -31.49 15.54 -5.46
N LEU A 230 -31.49 14.28 -5.02
CA LEU A 230 -32.58 13.69 -4.24
C LEU A 230 -32.81 14.35 -2.88
N ALA A 231 -31.85 15.10 -2.35
CA ALA A 231 -31.93 15.79 -1.08
C ALA A 231 -32.22 17.29 -1.20
N LEU A 232 -32.41 17.84 -2.40
CA LEU A 232 -32.62 19.28 -2.57
C LEU A 232 -33.80 19.59 -3.49
N ASN A 233 -34.05 18.76 -4.50
CA ASN A 233 -35.31 18.74 -5.25
C ASN A 233 -36.42 18.06 -4.44
#